data_AF-A0A4R4QPL8-F1
#
_entry.id   AF-A0A4R4QPL8-F1
#
_cell.length_a   1.000
_cell.length_b   1.000
_cell.length_c   1.000
_cell.angle_alpha   90.00
_cell.angle_beta   90.00
_cell.angle_gamma   90.00
#
_symmetry.space_group_name_H-M   'P 1'
#
loop_
_entity.id
_entity.type
_entity.pdbx_description
1 polymer ?
#
loop_
_entity_poly.entity_id
_entity_poly.type
_entity_poly.pdbx_seq_one_letter_code
_entity_poly.pdbx_strand_id
1 'polypeptide(L)'
;MVSELAILEDGRRVLLHAERGFTLTARSTGVPGGVIPLVETRESITPNVLNAVLPDDAEESAEEHPWSWLAELARARGLDATAEDLRALPYQVVFTDTVTRWLAPT
;
A
#
# COMPACT_ATOMS: atom_id res chain seq x y z
N MET A 1 -8.31 3.22 3.32
CA MET A 1 -8.11 3.41 1.88
C MET A 1 -6.62 3.51 1.62
N VAL A 2 -6.14 2.86 0.57
CA VAL A 2 -4.74 2.82 0.12
C VAL A 2 -4.68 3.56 -1.21
N SER A 3 -3.65 4.39 -1.38
CA SER A 3 -3.45 5.15 -2.61
C SER A 3 -2.03 4.99 -3.09
N GLU A 4 -1.87 4.77 -4.39
CA GLU A 4 -0.58 4.60 -5.07
C GLU A 4 -0.24 5.89 -5.82
N LEU A 5 0.95 6.44 -5.57
CA LEU A 5 1.40 7.71 -6.12
C LEU A 5 2.80 7.56 -6.73
N ALA A 6 3.04 8.24 -7.85
CA ALA A 6 4.39 8.50 -8.35
C ALA A 6 4.92 9.80 -7.73
N ILE A 7 6.17 9.79 -7.28
CA ILE A 7 6.87 10.99 -6.83
C ILE A 7 7.84 11.39 -7.94
N LEU A 8 7.66 12.60 -8.47
CA LEU A 8 8.52 13.15 -9.51
C LEU A 8 9.80 13.73 -8.90
N GLU A 9 10.81 13.99 -9.73
CA GLU A 9 12.09 14.58 -9.29
C GLU A 9 11.91 15.94 -8.59
N ASP A 10 10.91 16.71 -8.99
CA ASP A 10 10.56 17.99 -8.36
C ASP A 10 9.77 17.85 -7.04
N GLY A 11 9.58 16.62 -6.58
CA GLY A 11 8.85 16.28 -5.35
C GLY A 11 7.32 16.31 -5.49
N ARG A 12 6.77 16.66 -6.66
CA ARG A 12 5.33 16.57 -6.90
C ARG A 12 4.87 15.12 -6.86
N ARG A 13 3.68 14.92 -6.33
CA ARG A 13 3.03 13.61 -6.22
C ARG A 13 1.91 13.53 -7.23
N VAL A 14 1.93 12.48 -8.06
CA VAL A 14 0.87 12.17 -9.02
C VAL A 14 0.14 10.93 -8.54
N LEU A 15 -1.15 11.07 -8.25
CA LEU A 15 -1.98 9.91 -7.91
C LEU A 15 -2.11 9.01 -9.14
N LEU A 16 -1.78 7.73 -8.99
CA LEU A 16 -1.98 6.71 -10.01
C LEU A 16 -3.30 5.99 -9.77
N HIS A 17 -3.52 5.51 -8.54
CA HIS A 17 -4.70 4.75 -8.15
C HIS A 17 -5.09 4.95 -6.68
N ALA A 18 -6.37 4.87 -6.32
CA ALA A 18 -6.85 5.16 -4.97
C ALA A 18 -8.01 4.27 -4.48
N GLU A 19 -8.47 3.31 -5.28
CA GLU A 19 -9.69 2.55 -4.97
C GLU A 19 -9.41 1.27 -4.18
N ARG A 20 -8.18 1.12 -3.66
CA ARG A 20 -7.74 -0.05 -2.89
C ARG A 20 -7.91 0.16 -1.39
N GLY A 21 -8.03 -0.93 -0.65
CA GLY A 21 -8.12 -0.92 0.80
C GLY A 21 -8.09 -2.32 1.40
N PHE A 22 -7.84 -2.39 2.70
CA PHE A 22 -7.93 -3.62 3.48
C PHE A 22 -8.60 -3.32 4.81
N THR A 23 -9.11 -4.38 5.45
CA THR A 23 -9.71 -4.32 6.78
C THR A 23 -8.86 -5.16 7.73
N LEU A 24 -8.57 -4.63 8.91
CA LEU A 24 -7.94 -5.37 10.00
C LEU A 24 -9.00 -5.71 11.03
N THR A 25 -9.02 -6.97 11.49
CA THR A 25 -9.96 -7.44 12.51
C THR A 25 -9.18 -7.96 13.72
N ALA A 26 -9.45 -7.40 14.90
CA ALA A 26 -8.94 -7.95 16.15
C ALA A 26 -9.53 -9.34 16.39
N ARG A 27 -8.68 -10.35 16.59
CA ARG A 27 -9.15 -11.70 16.95
C ARG A 27 -9.62 -11.71 18.40
N SER A 28 -10.85 -12.15 18.61
CA SER A 28 -11.37 -12.50 19.94
C SER A 28 -10.64 -13.73 20.47
N THR A 29 -10.31 -13.77 21.76
CA THR A 29 -9.71 -14.96 22.40
C THR A 29 -10.73 -16.07 22.63
N GLY A 30 -12.01 -15.85 22.32
CA GLY A 30 -13.10 -16.78 22.65
C GLY A 30 -13.51 -16.72 24.13
N VAL A 31 -12.91 -15.83 24.93
CA VAL A 31 -13.30 -15.58 26.33
C VAL A 31 -14.24 -14.37 26.39
N PRO A 32 -15.34 -14.40 27.17
CA PRO A 32 -16.17 -13.21 27.38
C PRO A 32 -15.31 -12.04 27.92
N GLY A 33 -15.22 -10.94 27.15
CA GLY A 33 -14.38 -9.79 27.47
C GLY A 33 -12.91 -9.90 27.07
N GLY A 34 -12.48 -11.03 26.49
CA GLY A 34 -11.13 -11.26 25.99
C GLY A 34 -10.95 -10.76 24.56
N VAL A 35 -10.70 -9.46 24.40
CA VAL A 35 -10.13 -8.93 23.16
C VAL A 35 -8.61 -8.96 23.30
N ILE A 36 -7.90 -9.61 22.37
CA ILE A 36 -6.48 -9.32 22.21
C ILE A 36 -6.41 -7.89 21.69
N PRO A 37 -5.79 -6.94 22.41
CA PRO A 37 -5.59 -5.60 21.87
C PRO A 37 -4.85 -5.75 20.55
N LEU A 38 -5.43 -5.21 19.48
CA LEU A 38 -4.75 -5.15 18.19
C LEU A 38 -3.63 -4.11 18.32
N VAL A 39 -2.47 -4.54 18.82
CA VAL A 39 -1.27 -3.70 18.91
C VAL A 39 -0.61 -3.73 17.53
N GLU A 40 -1.15 -2.95 16.59
CA GLU A 40 -0.50 -2.75 15.30
C GLU A 40 0.60 -1.70 15.43
N THR A 41 1.78 -2.05 14.93
CA THR A 41 2.84 -1.09 14.66
C THR A 41 2.91 -0.80 13.17
N ARG A 42 3.69 0.22 12.77
CA ARG A 42 3.96 0.52 11.37
C ARG A 42 4.53 -0.70 10.63
N GLU A 43 5.42 -1.43 11.30
CA GLU A 43 6.06 -2.62 10.76
C GLU A 43 5.05 -3.76 10.55
N SER A 44 4.09 -3.92 11.47
CA SER A 44 3.04 -4.95 11.38
C SER A 44 2.01 -4.67 10.27
N ILE A 45 1.65 -3.40 10.06
CA ILE A 45 0.63 -3.03 9.06
C ILE A 45 1.19 -2.87 7.64
N THR A 46 2.48 -2.56 7.48
CA THR A 46 3.15 -2.44 6.17
C THR A 46 2.89 -3.63 5.23
N PRO A 47 3.09 -4.90 5.63
CA PRO A 47 2.80 -6.04 4.75
C PRO A 47 1.32 -6.14 4.37
N ASN A 48 0.39 -5.73 5.24
CA ASN A 48 -1.04 -5.71 4.91
C ASN A 48 -1.38 -4.65 3.84
N VAL A 49 -0.71 -3.48 3.90
CA VAL A 49 -0.83 -2.45 2.86
C VAL A 49 -0.27 -2.97 1.53
N LEU A 50 0.90 -3.62 1.57
CA LEU A 50 1.54 -4.18 0.37
C LEU A 50 0.67 -5.26 -0.26
N ASN A 51 0.05 -6.14 0.53
CA ASN A 51 -0.89 -7.13 0.01
C ASN A 51 -2.10 -6.50 -0.70
N ALA A 52 -2.60 -5.35 -0.23
CA ALA A 52 -3.75 -4.70 -0.85
C ALA A 52 -3.44 -4.09 -2.23
N VAL A 53 -2.16 -3.85 -2.55
CA VAL A 53 -1.72 -3.32 -3.86
C VAL A 53 -1.28 -4.41 -4.83
N LEU A 54 -1.14 -5.65 -4.37
CA LEU A 54 -0.90 -6.78 -5.26
C LEU A 54 -2.15 -7.09 -6.09
N PRO A 55 -1.99 -7.64 -7.31
CA PRO A 55 -3.10 -8.22 -8.05
C PRO A 55 -3.66 -9.42 -7.27
N ASP A 56 -4.97 -9.62 -7.30
CA ASP A 56 -5.60 -10.80 -6.69
C ASP A 56 -5.09 -12.12 -7.32
N ASP A 57 -4.63 -12.05 -8.57
CA ASP A 57 -4.10 -13.18 -9.36
C ASP A 57 -2.57 -13.18 -9.46
N ALA A 58 -1.90 -12.78 -8.37
CA ALA A 58 -0.43 -12.72 -8.31
C ALA A 58 0.26 -14.08 -8.60
N GLU A 59 -0.48 -15.20 -8.58
CA GLU A 59 0.04 -16.51 -8.98
C GLU A 59 0.24 -16.64 -10.51
N GLU A 60 -0.47 -15.85 -11.34
CA GLU A 60 -0.33 -15.87 -12.80
C GLU A 60 0.68 -14.83 -13.33
N SER A 61 0.94 -13.75 -12.58
CA SER A 61 1.94 -12.74 -12.97
C SER A 61 3.30 -13.03 -12.33
N ALA A 62 4.34 -13.24 -13.14
CA ALA A 62 5.72 -13.36 -12.67
C ALA A 62 6.32 -12.04 -12.11
N GLU A 63 5.51 -10.98 -12.02
CA GLU A 63 5.90 -9.67 -11.49
C GLU A 63 5.56 -9.59 -9.99
N GLU A 64 6.52 -9.12 -9.17
CA GLU A 64 6.35 -8.91 -7.72
C GLU A 64 5.28 -7.85 -7.40
N HIS A 65 5.04 -6.93 -8.34
CA HIS A 65 4.04 -5.86 -8.29
C HIS A 65 3.52 -5.62 -9.72
N PRO A 66 2.34 -4.99 -9.89
CA PRO A 66 1.75 -4.75 -11.21
C PRO A 66 2.43 -3.56 -11.92
N TRP A 67 3.75 -3.62 -12.13
CA TRP A 67 4.57 -2.54 -12.69
C TRP A 67 4.12 -2.11 -14.07
N SER A 68 3.80 -3.08 -14.92
CA SER A 68 3.29 -2.83 -16.27
C SER A 68 2.00 -2.02 -16.25
N TRP A 69 1.07 -2.33 -15.35
CA TRP A 69 -0.18 -1.60 -15.17
C TRP A 69 0.03 -0.20 -14.59
N LEU A 70 0.92 -0.06 -13.60
CA LEU A 70 1.28 1.24 -13.03
C LEU A 70 1.92 2.17 -14.06
N ALA A 71 2.77 1.63 -14.95
CA ALA A 71 3.38 2.38 -16.04
C ALA A 71 2.34 2.89 -17.04
N GLU A 72 1.32 2.09 -17.37
CA GLU A 72 0.19 2.54 -18.20
C GLU A 72 -0.60 3.66 -17.53
N LEU A 73 -0.88 3.56 -16.22
CA LEU A 73 -1.54 4.63 -15.46
C LEU A 73 -0.71 5.91 -15.40
N ALA A 74 0.61 5.78 -15.22
CA ALA A 74 1.54 6.91 -15.21
C ALA A 74 1.55 7.61 -16.57
N ARG A 75 1.64 6.85 -17.67
CA ARG A 75 1.55 7.36 -19.05
C ARG A 75 0.21 8.02 -19.34
N ALA A 76 -0.90 7.46 -18.87
CA ALA A 76 -2.22 8.09 -18.98
C ALA A 76 -2.32 9.43 -18.21
N ARG A 77 -1.42 9.67 -17.25
CA ARG A 77 -1.29 10.94 -16.50
C ARG A 77 -0.20 11.87 -17.07
N GLY A 78 0.39 11.53 -18.22
CA GLY A 78 1.41 12.32 -18.91
C GLY A 78 2.83 12.12 -18.36
N LEU A 79 3.07 11.05 -17.60
CA LEU A 79 4.41 10.68 -17.13
C LEU A 79 5.05 9.71 -18.13
N ASP A 80 6.29 9.98 -18.52
CA ASP A 80 7.08 9.05 -19.33
C ASP A 80 7.78 8.04 -18.40
N ALA A 81 7.13 6.90 -18.17
CA ALA A 81 7.61 5.87 -17.27
C ALA A 81 7.35 4.47 -17.84
N THR A 82 8.37 3.62 -17.80
CA THR A 82 8.27 2.19 -18.10
C THR A 82 8.10 1.36 -16.84
N ALA A 83 7.73 0.09 -16.99
CA ALA A 83 7.67 -0.87 -15.89
C ALA A 83 9.05 -1.06 -15.23
N GLU A 84 10.11 -1.06 -16.03
CA GLU A 84 11.49 -1.20 -15.56
C GLU A 84 11.95 0.02 -14.75
N ASP A 85 11.60 1.23 -15.18
CA ASP A 85 11.88 2.47 -14.44
C ASP A 85 11.20 2.44 -13.07
N LEU A 86 9.91 2.08 -13.03
CA LEU A 86 9.16 2.01 -11.78
C LEU A 86 9.70 0.93 -10.84
N ARG A 87 10.10 -0.23 -11.38
CA ARG A 87 10.71 -1.32 -10.61
C ARG A 87 12.07 -0.94 -10.00
N ALA A 88 12.82 -0.07 -10.67
CA ALA A 88 14.10 0.43 -10.17
C ALA A 88 13.96 1.46 -9.04
N LEU A 89 12.76 2.03 -8.84
CA LEU A 89 12.48 3.00 -7.80
C LEU A 89 12.07 2.33 -6.47
N PRO A 90 12.35 2.98 -5.33
CA PRO A 90 11.92 2.46 -4.05
C PRO A 90 10.38 2.51 -3.92
N TYR A 91 9.77 1.35 -3.63
CA TYR A 91 8.34 1.28 -3.30
C TYR A 91 8.12 1.54 -1.80
N GLN A 92 7.61 2.73 -1.45
CA GLN A 92 7.50 3.17 -0.07
C GLN A 92 6.05 3.24 0.41
N VAL A 93 5.78 2.71 1.60
CA VAL A 93 4.50 2.89 2.29
C VAL A 93 4.56 4.15 3.17
N VAL A 94 3.68 5.11 2.89
CA VAL A 94 3.56 6.35 3.67
C VAL A 94 2.24 6.35 4.42
N PHE A 95 2.31 6.44 5.75
CA PHE A 95 1.12 6.55 6.61
C PHE A 95 0.71 8.02 6.77
N THR A 96 -0.58 8.30 6.68
CA THR A 96 -1.14 9.62 7.01
C THR A 96 -0.97 9.91 8.51
N ASP A 97 -1.09 11.18 8.91
CA ASP A 97 -1.07 11.58 10.32
C ASP A 97 -2.12 10.83 11.16
N THR A 98 -3.30 10.60 10.59
CA THR A 98 -4.38 9.86 11.24
C THR A 98 -3.96 8.44 11.56
N VAL A 99 -3.40 7.72 10.58
CA VAL A 99 -2.92 6.35 10.78
C VAL A 99 -1.70 6.32 11.71
N THR A 100 -0.78 7.27 11.57
CA THR A 100 0.38 7.41 12.46
C THR A 100 -0.04 7.60 13.91
N ARG A 101 -1.05 8.43 14.18
CA ARG A 101 -1.57 8.65 15.53
C ARG A 101 -2.25 7.40 16.09
N TRP A 102 -2.97 6.67 15.25
CA TRP A 102 -3.61 5.41 15.65
C TRP A 102 -2.60 4.32 15.99
N LEU A 103 -1.46 4.26 15.29
CA LEU A 103 -0.37 3.32 15.52
C LEU A 103 0.57 3.74 16.68
N ALA A 104 0.43 4.95 17.21
CA ALA A 104 1.24 5.40 18.34
C ALA A 104 0.68 4.75 19.63
N PRO A 105 1.48 3.94 20.36
CA PRO A 105 1.04 3.37 21.63
C PRO A 105 0.71 4.52 22.59
N THR A 106 -0.47 4.44 23.22
CA THR A 106 -0.90 5.37 24.27
C THR A 106 -0.22 5.03 25.58
#